data_AF-A0A3M1DUH1-F1
#
_entry.id   AF-A0A3M1DUH1-F1
#
_cell.length_a   1.000
_cell.length_b   1.000
_cell.length_c   1.000
_cell.angle_alpha   90.00
_cell.angle_beta   90.00
_cell.angle_gamma   90.00
#
_symmetry.space_group_name_H-M   'P 1'
#
loop_
_entity.id
_entity.type
_entity.pdbx_description
1 polymer ?
#
loop_
_entity_poly.entity_id
_entity_poly.type
_entity_poly.pdbx_seq_one_letter_code
_entity_poly.pdbx_strand_id
1 'polypeptide(L)'
;DEYAFIDGVIVTSDGFTYPIEDYRKVTNEYLVPFSTAKWTKHNRESYMVGALARFNNNYEQLHPKAREAAAKFGMKPIVHNPFLNTAAQVVEMVHCLEDSIRIIDELLARGVREEKPAPVTVRAAEGVGACEVPRGILFHHYVYDEKGLCVEANCIIPTNQNLANLNADLRALVPQILDRPQEEVRLLLEMLVRAYDPCISCSTHFLTVEFV
;
A
#
# COMPACT_ATOMS: atom_id res chain seq x y z
N ASP A 1 14.75 3.88 -14.43
CA ASP A 1 13.50 3.96 -13.64
C ASP A 1 13.78 3.45 -12.25
N GLU A 2 13.39 4.24 -11.25
CA GLU A 2 13.49 3.91 -9.82
C GLU A 2 12.35 2.93 -9.43
N TYR A 3 12.51 2.24 -8.30
CA TYR A 3 11.44 1.43 -7.74
C TYR A 3 10.30 2.31 -7.21
N ALA A 4 9.09 1.76 -7.15
CA ALA A 4 7.78 2.44 -7.20
C ALA A 4 7.40 3.45 -6.09
N PHE A 5 8.33 4.15 -5.42
CA PHE A 5 8.03 4.94 -4.23
C PHE A 5 7.40 6.31 -4.50
N ILE A 6 8.02 7.10 -5.37
CA ILE A 6 7.69 8.51 -5.60
C ILE A 6 7.60 8.69 -7.12
N ASP A 7 6.44 9.12 -7.61
CA ASP A 7 6.11 9.35 -9.04
C ASP A 7 5.66 8.14 -9.87
N GLY A 8 5.19 8.46 -11.08
CA GLY A 8 4.74 7.49 -12.08
C GLY A 8 3.23 7.50 -12.27
N VAL A 9 2.71 6.31 -12.59
CA VAL A 9 1.29 6.06 -12.89
C VAL A 9 0.78 4.95 -11.98
N ILE A 10 -0.52 4.90 -11.76
CA ILE A 10 -1.13 3.81 -11.00
C ILE A 10 -1.12 2.56 -11.88
N VAL A 11 -0.48 1.49 -11.42
CA VAL A 11 -0.40 0.20 -12.13
C VAL A 11 -1.08 -0.89 -11.31
N THR A 12 -1.83 -1.78 -11.97
CA THR A 12 -2.45 -2.94 -11.32
C THR A 12 -1.94 -4.25 -11.90
N SER A 13 -1.93 -5.30 -11.08
CA SER A 13 -1.55 -6.66 -11.51
C SER A 13 -2.54 -7.28 -12.50
N ASP A 14 -3.72 -6.68 -12.66
CA ASP A 14 -4.71 -7.05 -13.67
C ASP A 14 -4.44 -6.36 -15.04
N GLY A 15 -3.35 -5.61 -15.17
CA GLY A 15 -2.88 -5.04 -16.44
C GLY A 15 -3.44 -3.66 -16.77
N PHE A 16 -4.00 -2.95 -15.79
CA PHE A 16 -4.50 -1.59 -15.98
C PHE A 16 -3.44 -0.54 -15.59
N THR A 17 -3.52 0.62 -16.24
CA THR A 17 -2.67 1.77 -15.93
C THR A 17 -3.49 3.06 -15.97
N TYR A 18 -3.31 3.93 -14.98
CA TYR A 18 -4.03 5.19 -14.88
C TYR A 18 -3.09 6.34 -14.49
N PRO A 19 -3.32 7.56 -15.02
CA PRO A 19 -2.70 8.75 -14.45
C PRO A 19 -3.19 8.96 -13.00
N ILE A 20 -2.39 9.60 -12.16
CA ILE A 20 -2.70 9.73 -10.72
C ILE A 20 -3.97 10.53 -10.46
N GLU A 21 -4.30 11.47 -11.34
CA GLU A 21 -5.50 12.31 -11.30
C GLU A 21 -6.77 11.45 -11.44
N ASP A 22 -6.66 10.29 -12.08
CA ASP A 22 -7.73 9.32 -12.27
C ASP A 22 -7.88 8.32 -11.11
N TYR A 23 -7.24 8.55 -9.95
CA TYR A 23 -7.25 7.61 -8.80
C TYR A 23 -8.64 7.10 -8.41
N ARG A 24 -9.70 7.90 -8.59
CA ARG A 24 -11.09 7.50 -8.29
C ARG A 24 -11.59 6.35 -9.16
N LYS A 25 -11.08 6.21 -10.39
CA LYS A 25 -11.38 5.07 -11.28
C LYS A 25 -10.76 3.77 -10.76
N VAL A 26 -9.74 3.87 -9.89
CA VAL A 26 -9.05 2.73 -9.28
C VAL A 26 -9.63 2.39 -7.91
N THR A 27 -9.82 3.39 -7.06
CA THR A 27 -10.17 3.16 -5.66
C THR A 27 -11.65 2.81 -5.46
N ASN A 28 -12.55 3.39 -6.27
CA ASN A 28 -14.01 3.15 -6.25
C ASN A 28 -14.56 2.91 -4.83
N GLU A 29 -14.36 3.87 -3.93
CA GLU A 29 -14.73 3.69 -2.52
C GLU A 29 -16.24 3.48 -2.32
N TYR A 30 -16.62 2.57 -1.42
CA TYR A 30 -18.01 2.31 -1.05
C TYR A 30 -18.15 2.04 0.45
N LEU A 31 -19.37 2.20 0.97
CA LEU A 31 -19.71 1.98 2.36
C LEU A 31 -20.32 0.60 2.56
N VAL A 32 -20.03 -0.02 3.71
CA VAL A 32 -20.71 -1.24 4.17
C VAL A 32 -21.32 -0.99 5.56
N PRO A 33 -22.50 -1.56 5.89
CA PRO A 33 -23.23 -1.20 7.11
C PRO A 33 -22.48 -1.49 8.43
N PHE A 34 -21.54 -2.44 8.41
CA PHE A 34 -20.85 -2.93 9.61
C PHE A 34 -19.41 -2.39 9.74
N SER A 35 -18.98 -1.46 8.88
CA SER A 35 -17.66 -0.84 8.96
C SER A 35 -17.78 0.68 8.98
N THR A 36 -17.02 1.32 9.86
CA THR A 36 -16.89 2.79 9.91
C THR A 36 -15.95 3.32 8.83
N ALA A 37 -15.16 2.44 8.20
CA ALA A 37 -14.27 2.78 7.11
C ALA A 37 -14.88 2.42 5.76
N LYS A 38 -14.56 3.22 4.74
CA LYS A 38 -14.89 2.89 3.35
C LYS A 38 -14.03 1.73 2.85
N TRP A 39 -14.61 0.91 2.00
CA TRP A 39 -13.96 -0.19 1.31
C TRP A 39 -13.67 0.23 -0.13
N THR A 40 -12.70 -0.43 -0.76
CA THR A 40 -12.33 -0.15 -2.15
C THR A 40 -12.41 -1.38 -3.02
N LYS A 41 -12.66 -1.14 -4.30
CA LYS A 41 -12.65 -2.19 -5.33
C LYS A 41 -12.22 -1.60 -6.67
N HIS A 42 -11.82 -2.46 -7.58
CA HIS A 42 -11.41 -2.04 -8.92
C HIS A 42 -12.01 -2.99 -9.96
N ASN A 43 -11.18 -3.69 -10.73
CA ASN A 43 -11.59 -4.70 -11.71
C ASN A 43 -12.21 -5.96 -11.06
N ARG A 44 -11.97 -6.16 -9.76
CA ARG A 44 -12.48 -7.26 -8.94
C ARG A 44 -13.22 -6.70 -7.72
N GLU A 45 -13.87 -7.58 -6.96
CA GLU A 45 -14.61 -7.24 -5.74
C GLU A 45 -13.72 -6.69 -4.60
N SER A 46 -12.40 -6.91 -4.67
CA SER A 46 -11.40 -6.32 -3.79
C SER A 46 -10.04 -6.25 -4.48
N TYR A 47 -9.12 -5.46 -3.91
CA TYR A 47 -7.71 -5.46 -4.31
C TYR A 47 -6.82 -5.28 -3.09
N MET A 48 -5.56 -5.67 -3.22
CA MET A 48 -4.54 -5.47 -2.18
C MET A 48 -3.55 -4.40 -2.61
N VAL A 49 -3.14 -3.56 -1.65
CA VAL A 49 -2.02 -2.63 -1.76
C VAL A 49 -0.99 -2.93 -0.67
N GLY A 50 0.26 -2.54 -0.90
CA GLY A 50 1.37 -2.78 0.03
C GLY A 50 2.61 -3.35 -0.66
N ALA A 51 3.57 -3.80 0.14
CA ALA A 51 4.83 -4.34 -0.36
C ALA A 51 4.64 -5.49 -1.36
N LEU A 52 3.68 -6.39 -1.11
CA LEU A 52 3.41 -7.49 -2.03
C LEU A 52 2.87 -7.02 -3.39
N ALA A 53 2.04 -5.96 -3.41
CA ALA A 53 1.52 -5.38 -4.64
C ALA A 53 2.64 -4.72 -5.46
N ARG A 54 3.49 -3.93 -4.81
CA ARG A 54 4.68 -3.34 -5.45
C ARG A 54 5.64 -4.41 -5.95
N PHE A 55 5.92 -5.43 -5.14
CA PHE A 55 6.74 -6.56 -5.55
C PHE A 55 6.20 -7.22 -6.82
N ASN A 56 4.89 -7.47 -6.90
CA ASN A 56 4.28 -8.11 -8.07
C ASN A 56 4.35 -7.23 -9.32
N ASN A 57 4.13 -5.92 -9.20
CA ASN A 57 4.05 -5.00 -10.34
C ASN A 57 5.42 -4.48 -10.80
N ASN A 58 6.39 -4.37 -9.90
CA ASN A 58 7.65 -3.65 -10.11
C ASN A 58 8.90 -4.50 -9.86
N TYR A 59 8.78 -5.82 -9.85
CA TYR A 59 9.89 -6.75 -9.55
C TYR A 59 11.18 -6.47 -10.33
N GLU A 60 11.08 -6.13 -11.61
CA GLU A 60 12.24 -5.87 -12.46
C GLU A 60 13.01 -4.59 -12.09
N GLN A 61 12.38 -3.67 -11.37
CA GLN A 61 12.99 -2.45 -10.85
C GLN A 61 13.71 -2.67 -9.52
N LEU A 62 13.58 -3.86 -8.91
CA LEU A 62 14.27 -4.17 -7.65
C LEU A 62 15.78 -4.20 -7.83
N HIS A 63 16.50 -3.62 -6.87
CA HIS A 63 17.94 -3.79 -6.73
C HIS A 63 18.34 -5.29 -6.77
N PRO A 64 19.45 -5.67 -7.43
CA PRO A 64 19.86 -7.08 -7.54
C PRO A 64 19.88 -7.85 -6.22
N LYS A 65 20.41 -7.25 -5.14
CA LYS A 65 20.41 -7.87 -3.80
C LYS A 65 19.01 -8.07 -3.22
N ALA A 66 18.05 -7.22 -3.55
CA ALA A 66 16.66 -7.40 -3.15
C ALA A 66 16.03 -8.59 -3.91
N ARG A 67 16.34 -8.76 -5.20
CA ARG A 67 15.93 -9.96 -5.95
C ARG A 67 16.57 -11.25 -5.42
N GLU A 68 17.81 -11.20 -4.96
CA GLU A 68 18.45 -12.31 -4.25
C GLU A 68 17.74 -12.64 -2.93
N ALA A 69 17.34 -11.63 -2.16
CA ALA A 69 16.54 -11.82 -0.95
C ALA A 69 15.19 -12.47 -1.27
N ALA A 70 14.50 -12.02 -2.33
CA ALA A 70 13.26 -12.62 -2.79
C ALA A 70 13.44 -14.10 -3.15
N ALA A 71 14.55 -14.46 -3.82
CA ALA A 71 14.89 -15.84 -4.16
C ALA A 71 15.08 -16.72 -2.91
N LYS A 72 15.63 -16.18 -1.81
CA LYS A 72 15.75 -16.93 -0.53
C LYS A 72 14.39 -17.25 0.10
N PHE A 73 13.38 -16.41 -0.12
CA PHE A 73 11.99 -16.68 0.26
C PHE A 73 11.22 -17.52 -0.77
N GLY A 74 11.86 -17.92 -1.88
CA GLY A 74 11.20 -18.63 -2.97
C GLY A 74 10.19 -17.78 -3.73
N MET A 75 10.28 -16.45 -3.64
CA MET A 75 9.32 -15.52 -4.21
C MET A 75 9.70 -15.12 -5.63
N LYS A 76 8.74 -15.27 -6.55
CA LYS A 76 8.74 -14.67 -7.89
C LYS A 76 7.32 -14.18 -8.21
N PRO A 77 7.15 -13.05 -8.89
CA PRO A 77 5.82 -12.60 -9.31
C PRO A 77 5.12 -13.64 -10.19
N ILE A 78 3.80 -13.80 -10.14
CA ILE A 78 2.85 -13.10 -9.27
C ILE A 78 2.61 -13.93 -7.99
N VAL A 79 2.72 -13.29 -6.82
CA VAL A 79 2.47 -13.90 -5.51
C VAL A 79 1.12 -13.44 -4.97
N HIS A 80 0.22 -14.39 -4.70
CA HIS A 80 -1.13 -14.13 -4.16
C HIS A 80 -1.28 -14.51 -2.68
N ASN A 81 -0.25 -15.07 -2.05
CA ASN A 81 -0.31 -15.44 -0.63
C ASN A 81 -0.11 -14.20 0.26
N PRO A 82 -1.15 -13.71 0.97
CA PRO A 82 -1.06 -12.50 1.78
C PRO A 82 -0.03 -12.61 2.91
N PHE A 83 0.21 -13.82 3.45
CA PHE A 83 1.22 -14.05 4.48
C PHE A 83 2.65 -13.72 4.01
N LEU A 84 2.90 -13.71 2.70
CA LEU A 84 4.19 -13.31 2.13
C LEU A 84 4.35 -11.80 1.96
N ASN A 85 3.37 -10.99 2.37
CA ASN A 85 3.54 -9.54 2.41
C ASN A 85 4.67 -9.13 3.37
N THR A 86 4.79 -9.80 4.53
CA THR A 86 5.93 -9.57 5.45
C THR A 86 7.26 -9.93 4.80
N ALA A 87 7.31 -10.98 3.99
CA ALA A 87 8.52 -11.33 3.23
C ALA A 87 8.82 -10.29 2.14
N ALA A 88 7.79 -9.79 1.45
CA ALA A 88 7.94 -8.68 0.51
C ALA A 88 8.46 -7.40 1.19
N GLN A 89 8.00 -7.08 2.41
CA GLN A 89 8.53 -5.97 3.20
C GLN A 89 10.02 -6.15 3.51
N VAL A 90 10.47 -7.37 3.84
CA VAL A 90 11.92 -7.66 4.04
C VAL A 90 12.71 -7.47 2.74
N VAL A 91 12.16 -7.90 1.60
CA VAL A 91 12.76 -7.65 0.28
C VAL A 91 12.90 -6.15 0.02
N GLU A 92 11.87 -5.36 0.33
CA GLU A 92 11.91 -3.91 0.20
C GLU A 92 12.90 -3.25 1.17
N MET A 93 13.05 -3.75 2.41
CA MET A 93 14.08 -3.25 3.33
C MET A 93 15.48 -3.40 2.74
N VAL A 94 15.78 -4.52 2.07
CA VAL A 94 17.06 -4.71 1.36
C VAL A 94 17.19 -3.73 0.20
N HIS A 95 16.12 -3.53 -0.58
CA HIS A 95 16.11 -2.53 -1.65
C HIS A 95 16.42 -1.13 -1.10
N CYS A 96 15.63 -0.67 -0.12
CA CYS A 96 15.75 0.65 0.46
C CYS A 96 17.12 0.90 1.08
N LEU A 97 17.74 -0.13 1.69
CA LEU A 97 19.09 0.00 2.23
C LEU A 97 20.12 0.30 1.14
N GLU A 98 20.11 -0.48 0.05
CA GLU A 98 21.05 -0.28 -1.06
C GLU A 98 20.79 1.03 -1.79
N ASP A 99 19.53 1.40 -1.97
CA ASP A 99 19.16 2.65 -2.62
C ASP A 99 19.51 3.86 -1.74
N SER A 100 19.37 3.75 -0.41
CA SER A 100 19.82 4.78 0.52
C SER A 100 21.33 5.01 0.44
N ILE A 101 22.13 3.95 0.35
CA ILE A 101 23.59 4.07 0.17
C ILE A 101 23.90 4.85 -1.12
N ARG A 102 23.27 4.46 -2.23
CA ARG A 102 23.41 5.15 -3.52
C ARG A 102 23.06 6.63 -3.41
N ILE A 103 21.89 6.96 -2.83
CA ILE A 103 21.44 8.35 -2.67
C ILE A 103 22.42 9.16 -1.82
N ILE A 104 22.92 8.59 -0.71
CA ILE A 104 23.91 9.24 0.16
C ILE A 104 25.20 9.53 -0.61
N ASP A 105 25.74 8.54 -1.33
CA ASP A 105 26.96 8.70 -2.12
C ASP A 105 26.82 9.76 -3.22
N GLU A 106 25.67 9.76 -3.92
CA GLU A 106 25.35 10.77 -4.94
C GLU A 106 25.26 12.18 -4.34
N LEU A 107 24.62 12.31 -3.16
CA LEU A 107 24.51 13.59 -2.45
C LEU A 107 25.88 14.10 -1.99
N LEU A 108 26.74 13.22 -1.47
CA LEU A 108 28.10 13.58 -1.04
C LEU A 108 28.97 13.99 -2.22
N ALA A 109 28.88 13.28 -3.36
CA ALA A 109 29.66 13.57 -4.56
C ALA A 109 29.21 14.87 -5.24
N ARG A 110 27.90 15.10 -5.36
CA ARG A 110 27.32 16.31 -5.95
C ARG A 110 27.51 17.53 -5.04
N GLY A 111 27.53 17.32 -3.73
CA GLY A 111 27.39 18.34 -2.72
C GLY A 111 25.95 18.85 -2.59
N VAL A 112 25.68 19.55 -1.48
CA VAL A 112 24.40 20.19 -1.21
C VAL A 112 24.47 21.68 -1.55
N ARG A 113 23.37 22.21 -2.06
CA ARG A 113 23.20 23.65 -2.31
C ARG A 113 21.94 24.11 -1.61
N GLU A 114 21.98 25.32 -1.07
CA GLU A 114 20.77 25.93 -0.53
C GLU A 114 19.82 26.27 -1.68
N GLU A 115 18.60 25.76 -1.59
CA GLU A 115 17.54 26.01 -2.56
C GLU A 115 16.44 26.84 -1.89
N LYS A 116 16.04 27.94 -2.53
CA LYS A 116 14.87 28.70 -2.08
C LYS A 116 13.61 27.92 -2.42
N PRO A 117 12.57 27.94 -1.56
CA PRO A 117 11.28 27.37 -1.91
C PRO A 117 10.80 27.91 -3.25
N ALA A 118 10.15 27.06 -4.04
CA ALA A 118 9.55 27.47 -5.30
C ALA A 118 8.57 28.64 -5.05
N PRO A 119 8.57 29.69 -5.90
CA PRO A 119 7.64 30.79 -5.73
C PRO A 119 6.20 30.27 -5.87
N VAL A 120 5.35 30.59 -4.89
CA VAL A 120 3.95 30.18 -4.89
C VAL A 120 3.08 31.35 -5.35
N THR A 121 2.27 31.14 -6.39
CA THR A 121 1.21 32.07 -6.77
C THR A 121 -0.12 31.54 -6.25
N VAL A 122 -0.74 32.29 -5.32
CA VAL A 122 -2.05 31.94 -4.77
C VAL A 122 -3.10 32.07 -5.87
N ARG A 123 -3.83 30.98 -6.11
CA ARG A 123 -4.91 30.90 -7.09
C ARG A 123 -5.84 29.74 -6.74
N ALA A 124 -7.06 29.79 -7.26
CA ALA A 124 -7.92 28.61 -7.23
C ALA A 124 -7.29 27.51 -8.09
N ALA A 125 -7.13 26.31 -7.51
CA ALA A 125 -6.53 25.16 -8.18
C ALA A 125 -6.88 23.87 -7.45
N GLU A 126 -6.76 22.75 -8.16
CA GLU A 126 -6.77 21.41 -7.60
C GLU A 126 -5.41 20.74 -7.80
N GLY A 127 -5.06 19.82 -6.91
CA GLY A 127 -3.83 19.04 -6.99
C GLY A 127 -4.03 17.66 -6.43
N VAL A 128 -3.58 16.66 -7.19
CA VAL A 128 -3.56 15.25 -6.77
C VAL A 128 -2.10 14.82 -6.63
N GLY A 129 -1.78 14.23 -5.48
CA GLY A 129 -0.50 13.59 -5.21
C GLY A 129 -0.72 12.13 -4.84
N ALA A 130 0.17 11.27 -5.29
CA ALA A 130 0.21 9.88 -4.91
C ALA A 130 1.64 9.47 -4.57
N CYS A 131 1.79 8.62 -3.57
CA CYS A 131 3.06 7.96 -3.27
C CYS A 131 2.82 6.58 -2.67
N GLU A 132 3.78 5.68 -2.86
CA GLU A 132 3.77 4.38 -2.19
C GLU A 132 4.38 4.53 -0.80
N VAL A 133 3.54 4.46 0.23
CA VAL A 133 4.00 4.38 1.63
C VAL A 133 4.16 2.90 2.03
N PRO A 134 4.75 2.55 3.19
CA PRO A 134 5.03 1.16 3.54
C PRO A 134 3.83 0.21 3.42
N ARG A 135 2.63 0.70 3.76
CA ARG A 135 1.36 -0.06 3.74
C ARG A 135 0.67 -0.11 2.37
N GLY A 136 1.16 0.62 1.37
CA GLY A 136 0.61 0.66 0.02
C GLY A 136 0.47 2.09 -0.51
N ILE A 137 -0.19 2.23 -1.67
CA ILE A 137 -0.38 3.52 -2.32
C ILE A 137 -1.30 4.44 -1.51
N LEU A 138 -0.84 5.68 -1.32
CA LEU A 138 -1.53 6.76 -0.61
C LEU A 138 -1.92 7.84 -1.62
N PHE A 139 -3.18 8.26 -1.60
CA PHE A 139 -3.67 9.35 -2.45
C PHE A 139 -4.08 10.55 -1.62
N HIS A 140 -3.61 11.73 -2.01
CA HIS A 140 -3.99 13.03 -1.46
C HIS A 140 -4.52 13.90 -2.59
N HIS A 141 -5.72 14.43 -2.43
CA HIS A 141 -6.33 15.35 -3.38
C HIS A 141 -6.88 16.56 -2.62
N TYR A 142 -6.43 17.75 -3.00
CA TYR A 142 -6.83 19.01 -2.39
C TYR A 142 -7.33 20.00 -3.43
N VAL A 143 -8.35 20.76 -3.06
CA VAL A 143 -8.89 21.87 -3.85
C VAL A 143 -8.77 23.15 -3.03
N TYR A 144 -8.20 24.19 -3.64
CA TYR A 144 -7.98 25.49 -3.03
C TYR A 144 -8.79 26.58 -3.75
N ASP A 145 -9.25 27.58 -3.01
CA ASP A 145 -9.91 28.77 -3.56
C ASP A 145 -8.93 29.87 -3.99
N GLU A 146 -9.45 30.98 -4.51
CA GLU A 146 -8.66 32.14 -4.95
C GLU A 146 -7.85 32.82 -3.82
N LYS A 147 -8.22 32.58 -2.56
CA LYS A 147 -7.53 33.10 -1.37
C LYS A 147 -6.48 32.11 -0.84
N GLY A 148 -6.34 30.95 -1.47
CA GLY A 148 -5.42 29.90 -1.04
C GLY A 148 -5.94 29.11 0.16
N LEU A 149 -7.25 29.10 0.41
CA LEU A 149 -7.87 28.27 1.44
C LEU A 149 -8.27 26.92 0.86
N CYS A 150 -7.95 25.84 1.58
CA CYS A 150 -8.39 24.50 1.22
C CYS A 150 -9.91 24.40 1.40
N VAL A 151 -10.65 24.20 0.31
CA VAL A 151 -12.11 24.07 0.29
C VAL A 151 -12.57 22.62 0.21
N GLU A 152 -11.76 21.74 -0.36
CA GLU A 152 -12.01 20.29 -0.36
C GLU A 152 -10.71 19.51 -0.13
N ALA A 153 -10.83 18.38 0.56
CA ALA A 153 -9.75 17.44 0.77
C ALA A 153 -10.29 16.01 0.67
N ASN A 154 -9.63 15.16 -0.10
CA ASN A 154 -9.90 13.74 -0.16
C ASN A 154 -8.59 12.96 -0.01
N CYS A 155 -8.53 12.11 1.01
CA CYS A 155 -7.38 11.27 1.30
C CYS A 155 -7.81 9.80 1.29
N ILE A 156 -7.19 8.99 0.44
CA ILE A 156 -7.43 7.54 0.40
C ILE A 156 -6.17 6.85 0.89
N ILE A 157 -6.28 6.20 2.04
CA ILE A 157 -5.15 5.67 2.79
C ILE A 157 -5.00 4.15 2.58
N PRO A 158 -3.81 3.56 2.62
CA PRO A 158 -3.63 2.16 2.24
C PRO A 158 -4.42 1.17 3.10
N THR A 159 -4.51 1.43 4.40
CA THR A 159 -5.25 0.55 5.33
C THR A 159 -6.72 0.41 4.97
N ASN A 160 -7.40 1.48 4.54
CA ASN A 160 -8.82 1.39 4.16
C ASN A 160 -8.98 0.63 2.83
N GLN A 161 -8.00 0.74 1.94
CA GLN A 161 -8.01 0.03 0.67
C GLN A 161 -7.93 -1.49 0.85
N ASN A 162 -7.15 -1.94 1.84
CA ASN A 162 -6.96 -3.36 2.13
C ASN A 162 -8.14 -4.03 2.85
N LEU A 163 -9.10 -3.29 3.40
CA LEU A 163 -10.19 -3.87 4.22
C LEU A 163 -11.06 -4.87 3.46
N ALA A 164 -11.43 -4.54 2.21
CA ALA A 164 -12.25 -5.42 1.39
C ALA A 164 -11.54 -6.75 1.11
N ASN A 165 -10.24 -6.69 0.80
CA ASN A 165 -9.44 -7.88 0.48
C ASN A 165 -9.13 -8.72 1.72
N LEU A 166 -8.79 -8.09 2.85
CA LEU A 166 -8.63 -8.77 4.13
C LEU A 166 -9.92 -9.53 4.50
N ASN A 167 -11.08 -8.90 4.35
CA ASN A 167 -12.35 -9.56 4.63
C ASN A 167 -12.64 -10.72 3.64
N ALA A 168 -12.27 -10.58 2.36
CA ALA A 168 -12.38 -11.66 1.39
C ALA A 168 -11.48 -12.85 1.78
N ASP A 169 -10.24 -12.59 2.18
CA ASP A 169 -9.30 -13.62 2.63
C ASP A 169 -9.75 -14.30 3.92
N LEU A 170 -10.30 -13.55 4.88
CA LEU A 170 -10.89 -14.13 6.10
C LEU A 170 -12.02 -15.10 5.76
N ARG A 171 -12.93 -14.70 4.86
CA ARG A 171 -14.04 -15.56 4.40
C ARG A 171 -13.54 -16.81 3.67
N ALA A 172 -12.44 -16.71 2.94
CA ALA A 172 -11.82 -17.85 2.26
C ALA A 172 -11.08 -18.78 3.24
N LEU A 173 -10.42 -18.21 4.26
CA LEU A 173 -9.59 -18.95 5.21
C LEU A 173 -10.42 -19.70 6.26
N VAL A 174 -11.44 -19.06 6.84
CA VAL A 174 -12.22 -19.61 7.95
C VAL A 174 -12.69 -21.05 7.69
N PRO A 175 -13.35 -21.38 6.55
CA PRO A 175 -13.82 -22.75 6.29
C PRO A 175 -12.73 -23.82 6.28
N GLN A 176 -11.47 -23.44 6.04
CA GLN A 176 -10.33 -24.36 5.93
C GLN A 176 -9.67 -24.66 7.29
N ILE A 177 -10.08 -23.96 8.34
CA ILE A 177 -9.45 -24.05 9.67
C ILE A 177 -10.47 -24.32 10.79
N LEU A 178 -11.77 -24.44 10.48
CA LEU A 178 -12.83 -24.63 11.47
C LEU A 178 -12.69 -25.91 12.31
N ASP A 179 -12.02 -26.93 11.78
CA ASP A 179 -11.77 -28.20 12.46
C ASP A 179 -10.58 -28.17 13.44
N ARG A 180 -9.83 -27.06 13.47
CA ARG A 180 -8.65 -26.89 14.32
C ARG A 180 -9.01 -26.41 15.73
N PRO A 181 -8.11 -26.57 16.72
CA PRO A 181 -8.31 -26.00 18.05
C PRO A 181 -8.58 -24.48 18.00
N GLN A 182 -9.49 -23.99 18.84
CA GLN A 182 -9.90 -22.57 18.86
C GLN A 182 -8.72 -21.59 18.94
N GLU A 183 -7.69 -21.93 19.72
CA GLU A 183 -6.47 -21.14 19.86
C GLU A 183 -5.69 -21.03 18.55
N GLU A 184 -5.61 -22.12 17.78
CA GLU A 184 -4.96 -22.12 16.48
C GLU A 184 -5.77 -21.32 15.46
N VAL A 185 -7.10 -21.46 15.47
CA VAL A 185 -8.00 -20.66 14.63
C VAL A 185 -7.80 -19.18 14.90
N ARG A 186 -7.88 -18.78 16.18
CA ARG A 186 -7.67 -17.40 16.60
C ARG A 186 -6.32 -16.88 16.13
N LEU A 187 -5.24 -17.62 16.40
CA LEU A 187 -3.89 -17.23 16.00
C LEU A 187 -3.77 -17.02 14.49
N LEU A 188 -4.31 -17.93 13.67
CA LEU A 188 -4.26 -17.84 12.21
C LEU A 188 -5.04 -16.63 11.68
N LEU A 189 -6.23 -16.35 12.22
CA LEU A 189 -7.00 -15.17 11.83
C LEU A 189 -6.26 -13.88 12.19
N GLU A 190 -5.67 -13.80 13.38
CA GLU A 190 -4.88 -12.64 13.76
C GLU A 190 -3.58 -12.51 12.95
N MET A 191 -2.95 -13.62 12.57
CA MET A 191 -1.79 -13.61 11.67
C MET A 191 -2.16 -13.08 10.29
N LEU A 192 -3.31 -13.49 9.74
CA LEU A 192 -3.78 -12.97 8.45
C LEU A 192 -3.99 -11.46 8.51
N VAL A 193 -4.63 -10.97 9.56
CA VAL A 193 -4.78 -9.53 9.80
C VAL A 193 -3.43 -8.82 9.84
N ARG A 194 -2.48 -9.33 10.63
CA ARG A 194 -1.14 -8.75 10.75
C ARG A 194 -0.36 -8.78 9.44
N ALA A 195 -0.63 -9.75 8.56
CA ALA A 195 0.00 -9.82 7.25
C ALA A 195 -0.34 -8.60 6.37
N TYR A 196 -1.48 -7.94 6.61
CA TYR A 196 -1.85 -6.67 5.95
C TYR A 196 -1.24 -5.42 6.61
N ASP A 197 -0.46 -5.57 7.70
CA ASP A 197 0.17 -4.48 8.45
C ASP A 197 -0.79 -3.31 8.76
N PRO A 198 -1.92 -3.54 9.47
CA PRO A 198 -2.79 -2.44 9.88
C PRO A 198 -2.09 -1.57 10.93
N CYS A 199 -2.31 -0.25 10.89
CA CYS A 199 -1.73 0.71 11.85
C CYS A 199 -2.07 0.36 13.32
N ILE A 200 -1.22 0.77 14.27
CA ILE A 200 -1.31 0.43 15.70
C ILE A 200 -2.69 0.76 16.32
N SER A 201 -3.29 1.89 15.96
CA SER A 201 -4.64 2.25 16.41
C SER A 201 -5.72 1.25 15.99
N CYS A 202 -5.49 0.54 14.87
CA CYS A 202 -6.31 -0.57 14.43
C CYS A 202 -5.89 -1.89 15.09
N SER A 203 -4.63 -2.09 15.47
CA SER A 203 -4.08 -3.39 15.91
C SER A 203 -4.21 -3.69 17.41
N THR A 204 -4.50 -2.71 18.29
CA THR A 204 -4.58 -2.94 19.74
C THR A 204 -5.92 -3.49 20.23
N HIS A 205 -6.98 -3.46 19.40
CA HIS A 205 -8.33 -3.96 19.71
C HIS A 205 -9.00 -4.66 18.51
N PHE A 206 -8.22 -5.28 17.62
CA PHE A 206 -8.66 -5.51 16.23
C PHE A 206 -9.70 -6.64 16.04
N LEU A 207 -9.50 -7.82 16.64
CA LEU A 207 -10.33 -9.00 16.34
C LEU A 207 -10.85 -9.65 17.61
N THR A 208 -12.15 -9.51 17.84
CA THR A 208 -12.88 -10.33 18.81
C THR A 208 -13.43 -11.53 18.07
N VAL A 209 -12.91 -12.73 18.36
CA VAL A 209 -13.43 -13.99 17.80
C VAL A 209 -14.44 -14.54 18.80
N GLU A 210 -15.71 -14.55 18.41
CA GLU A 210 -16.79 -15.20 19.16
C GLU A 210 -17.12 -16.53 18.46
N PHE A 211 -16.97 -17.64 19.20
CA PHE A 211 -17.38 -18.95 18.73
C PHE A 211 -18.84 -19.16 19.14
N VAL A 212 -19.72 -19.34 18.16
CA VAL A 212 -21.17 -19.55 18.34
C VAL A 212 -21.52 -21.01 18.09
#